data_AF-A0A3N5LR03-F1
#
_entry.id   AF-A0A3N5LR03-F1
#
_cell.length_a   1.000
_cell.length_b   1.000
_cell.length_c   1.000
_cell.angle_alpha   90.00
_cell.angle_beta   90.00
_cell.angle_gamma   90.00
#
_symmetry.space_group_name_H-M   'P 1'
#
loop_
_entity.id
_entity.type
_entity.pdbx_description
1 polymer ?
#
loop_
_entity_poly.entity_id
_entity_poly.type
_entity_poly.pdbx_seq_one_letter_code
_entity_poly.pdbx_strand_id
1 'polypeptide(L)' 'MDGHDIIVIGASAGGVETLSRLVSQFPPGLRAAVFVVVHFPAHSTSVLPSILRRNGPLPVEHPV' A
#
# COMPACT_ATOMS: atom_id res chain seq x y z
N MET A 1 -21.43 14.33 -4.00
CA MET A 1 -21.39 12.95 -4.51
C MET A 1 -20.28 12.27 -3.75
N ASP A 2 -20.60 11.33 -2.87
CA ASP A 2 -19.56 10.54 -2.20
C ASP A 2 -19.08 9.48 -3.21
N GLY A 3 -17.98 9.80 -3.90
CA GLY A 3 -17.36 8.91 -4.88
C GLY A 3 -16.57 7.80 -4.20
N HIS A 4 -16.49 6.65 -4.86
CA HIS A 4 -15.52 5.60 -4.52
C HIS A 4 -14.17 5.98 -5.13
N ASP A 5 -13.46 6.91 -4.51
CA ASP A 5 -12.14 7.31 -4.99
C ASP A 5 -11.16 6.15 -4.82
N ILE A 6 -10.38 5.89 -5.85
CA ILE A 6 -9.43 4.78 -5.91
C ILE A 6 -8.06 5.32 -6.30
N ILE A 7 -7.03 4.89 -5.56
CA ILE A 7 -5.63 5.12 -5.87
C ILE A 7 -4.99 3.77 -6.15
N VAL A 8 -4.36 3.61 -7.31
CA VAL A 8 -3.61 2.39 -7.67
C VAL A 8 -2.15 2.74 -7.82
N ILE A 9 -1.28 2.00 -7.14
CA ILE A 9 0.16 2.22 -7.14
C ILE A 9 0.85 0.94 -7.60
N GLY A 10 1.59 1.03 -8.70
CA GLY A 10 2.45 -0.05 -9.20
C GLY A 10 3.91 0.18 -8.81
N ALA A 11 4.60 -0.87 -8.38
CA ALA A 11 6.02 -0.81 -8.03
C ALA A 11 6.78 -2.11 -8.36
N SER A 12 8.11 -2.02 -8.36
CA SER A 12 8.99 -3.16 -8.59
C SER A 12 10.28 -3.01 -7.76
N ALA A 13 11.47 -3.15 -8.36
CA ALA A 13 12.75 -2.99 -7.68
C ALA A 13 12.87 -1.63 -6.97
N GLY A 14 13.27 -1.65 -5.69
CA GLY A 14 13.41 -0.46 -4.86
C GLY A 14 12.09 0.19 -4.42
N GLY A 15 10.93 -0.30 -4.86
CA GLY A 15 9.65 0.33 -4.60
C GLY A 15 9.18 0.30 -3.15
N VAL A 16 9.65 -0.65 -2.34
CA VAL A 16 9.20 -0.84 -0.95
C VAL A 16 9.56 0.36 -0.06
N GLU A 17 10.76 0.92 -0.22
CA GLU A 17 11.19 2.11 0.53
C GLU A 17 10.35 3.34 0.13
N THR A 18 10.14 3.54 -1.17
CA THR A 18 9.29 4.63 -1.68
C THR A 18 7.86 4.48 -1.20
N LEU A 19 7.30 3.26 -1.22
CA LEU A 19 5.96 2.97 -0.70
C LEU A 19 5.88 3.28 0.80
N SER A 20 6.91 2.91 1.57
CA SER A 20 6.95 3.18 3.02
C SER A 20 6.92 4.69 3.31
N ARG A 21 7.66 5.49 2.54
CA ARG A 21 7.63 6.95 2.64
C ARG A 21 6.32 7.56 2.14
N LEU A 22 5.69 6.96 1.14
CA LEU A 22 4.42 7.45 0.61
C LEU A 22 3.28 7.22 1.59
N VAL A 23 3.15 6.00 2.13
CA VAL A 23 2.05 5.66 3.05
C VAL A 23 2.15 6.40 4.39
N SER A 24 3.35 6.80 4.81
CA SER A 24 3.53 7.60 6.03
C SER A 24 2.98 9.02 5.93
N GLN A 25 2.76 9.50 4.71
CA GLN A 25 2.24 10.84 4.43
C GLN A 25 0.71 10.84 4.18
N PHE A 26 0.07 9.67 4.19
CA PHE A 26 -1.38 9.62 4.00
C PHE A 26 -2.12 10.21 5.20
N PRO A 27 -3.20 10.97 4.97
CA PRO A 27 -4.05 11.42 6.06
C PRO A 27 -4.81 10.20 6.64
N PRO A 28 -4.98 10.09 7.98
CA PRO A 28 -5.71 8.99 8.60
C PRO A 28 -7.16 8.83 8.12
N GLY A 29 -7.77 9.92 7.63
CA GLY A 29 -9.12 9.95 7.08
C GLY A 29 -9.18 9.98 5.56
N LEU A 30 -8.17 9.45 4.86
CA LEU A 30 -8.14 9.40 3.40
C LEU A 30 -9.43 8.76 2.86
N ARG A 31 -10.22 9.54 2.12
CA ARG A 31 -11.49 9.10 1.53
C ARG A 31 -11.29 8.35 0.20
N ALA A 32 -10.33 7.43 0.16
CA ALA A 32 -10.03 6.63 -1.02
C ALA A 32 -9.55 5.22 -0.63
N ALA A 33 -9.88 4.23 -1.45
CA ALA A 33 -9.27 2.91 -1.37
C ALA A 33 -7.90 2.91 -2.08
N VAL A 34 -6.87 2.36 -1.45
CA VAL A 34 -5.52 2.31 -2.02
C VAL A 34 -5.13 0.87 -2.33
N PHE A 35 -4.83 0.59 -3.60
CA PHE A 35 -4.35 -0.70 -4.07
C PHE A 35 -2.87 -0.59 -4.45
N VAL A 36 -2.06 -1.48 -3.91
CA VAL A 36 -0.62 -1.51 -4.18
C VAL A 36 -0.26 -2.84 -4.83
N VAL A 37 0.34 -2.79 -6.01
CA VAL A 37 0.84 -3.95 -6.73
C VAL A 37 2.36 -3.85 -6.81
N VAL A 38 3.05 -4.87 -6.30
CA VAL A 38 4.51 -4.94 -6.34
C VAL A 38 4.94 -6.24 -7.00
N HIS A 39 5.87 -6.17 -7.96
CA HIS A 39 6.52 -7.36 -8.51
C HIS A 39 7.18 -8.18 -7.38
N PHE A 40 6.78 -9.44 -7.23
CA PHE A 40 7.21 -10.29 -6.13
C PHE A 40 7.37 -11.75 -6.59
N PRO A 41 8.32 -12.54 -6.04
CA PRO A 41 8.49 -13.94 -6.43
C PRO A 41 7.27 -14.81 -6.05
N ALA A 42 6.83 -15.67 -6.97
CA ALA A 42 5.60 -16.46 -6.82
C ALA A 42 5.60 -17.46 -5.65
N HIS A 43 6.78 -17.90 -5.20
CA HIS A 43 6.93 -18.92 -4.15
C HIS A 43 7.44 -18.34 -2.83
N SER A 44 7.42 -17.02 -2.68
CA SER A 44 7.82 -16.35 -1.45
C SER A 44 6.59 -15.90 -0.65
N THR A 45 6.75 -15.74 0.65
CA THR A 45 5.74 -15.09 1.49
C THR A 45 6.01 -13.59 1.52
N SER A 46 5.05 -12.79 1.09
CA SER A 46 5.16 -11.33 1.15
C SER A 46 4.83 -10.81 2.54
N VAL A 47 5.74 -9.99 3.09
CA VAL A 47 5.56 -9.26 4.36
C VAL A 47 5.20 -7.78 4.14
N LEU A 48 4.86 -7.40 2.91
CA LEU A 48 4.59 -6.01 2.53
C LEU A 48 3.49 -5.35 3.38
N PRO A 49 2.34 -5.99 3.68
CA PRO A 49 1.34 -5.37 4.55
C PRO A 49 1.89 -5.00 5.93
N SER A 50 2.72 -5.87 6.53
CA SER A 50 3.35 -5.61 7.83
C SER A 50 4.32 -4.42 7.76
N ILE A 51 5.04 -4.24 6.65
CA ILE A 51 5.93 -3.09 6.44
C ILE A 51 5.11 -1.81 6.33
N LEU A 52 4.09 -1.79 5.46
CA LEU A 52 3.31 -0.58 5.21
C LEU A 52 2.48 -0.18 6.44
N ARG A 53 1.89 -1.14 7.16
CA ARG A 53 1.13 -0.90 8.40
C ARG A 53 1.98 -0.27 9.50
N ARG A 54 3.29 -0.56 9.56
CA ARG A 54 4.20 0.08 10.52
C ARG A 54 4.57 1.51 10.14
N ASN A 55 4.46 1.88 8.86
CA ASN A 55 4.90 3.18 8.36
C ASN A 55 3.75 4.15 8.07
N GLY A 56 2.53 3.66 7.85
CA GLY A 56 1.37 4.47 7.50
C GLY A 56 0.21 4.37 8.50
N PRO A 57 -0.71 5.34 8.50
CA PRO A 57 -1.84 5.36 9.42
C PRO A 57 -3.05 4.56 8.93
N LEU A 58 -3.07 4.15 7.66
CA LEU A 58 -4.17 3.40 7.07
C LEU A 58 -4.07 1.90 7.43
N PRO A 59 -5.20 1.20 7.59
CA PRO A 59 -5.18 -0.26 7.67
C PRO A 59 -4.63 -0.85 6.36
N VAL A 60 -3.83 -1.92 6.49
CA VAL A 60 -3.21 -2.60 5.35
C VAL A 60 -3.34 -4.10 5.51
N GLU A 61 -3.73 -4.78 4.45
CA GLU A 61 -3.88 -6.24 4.39
C GLU A 61 -3.51 -6.76 3.00
N HIS A 62 -3.29 -8.07 2.89
CA HIS A 62 -3.21 -8.73 1.58
C HIS A 62 -4.62 -8.77 0.97
N PRO A 63 -4.77 -8.63 -0.35
CA PRO A 63 -6.06 -8.82 -1.00
C PRO A 63 -6.53 -10.27 -0.83
N VAL A 64 -7.84 -10.46 -0.66
CA VAL A 64 -8.52 -11.77 -0.58
C VAL A 64 -8.88 -12.31 -1.96
#